data_AF-A0A926JYB1-F1
#
_entry.id   AF-A0A926JYB1-F1
#
_cell.length_a   1.000
_cell.length_b   1.000
_cell.length_c   1.000
_cell.angle_alpha   90.00
_cell.angle_beta   90.00
_cell.angle_gamma   90.00
#
_symmetry.space_group_name_H-M   'P 1'
#
loop_
_entity.id
_entity.type
_entity.pdbx_description
1 polymer ?
#
loop_
_entity_poly.entity_id
_entity_poly.type
_entity_poly.pdbx_seq_one_letter_code
_entity_poly.pdbx_strand_id
1 'polypeptide(L)'
;MVDGNDAFTTTRRGALKTGALGLGGLTGALALSGSGVAAAAEPPSMATVAALAGVGSGDYFLQLDPILGDSVDDEHRRWIDVMSFSWGASNASSVSGSGWSASKSTISGLSLMAETGSASPQLFLRTMNGKRLATGVLQGVTSGEARTKFLEIELRDVAVTSYQTSASEGGGSPTDSFSLAFAIIKYSIFLQSATGGVGETISATWNVRTSTGG
;
A
#
# COMPACT_ATOMS: atom_id res chain seq x y z
N MET A 1 -47.17 -18.53 -31.69
CA MET A 1 -47.26 -17.21 -31.06
C MET A 1 -48.44 -17.27 -30.10
N VAL A 2 -48.21 -17.85 -28.93
CA VAL A 2 -48.18 -17.24 -27.58
C VAL A 2 -49.58 -16.86 -27.09
N ASP A 3 -50.24 -17.82 -26.45
CA ASP A 3 -51.23 -17.64 -25.37
C ASP A 3 -50.49 -17.97 -24.06
N GLY A 4 -50.51 -17.13 -23.01
CA GLY A 4 -51.42 -17.23 -21.86
C GLY A 4 -51.00 -18.38 -20.92
N ASN A 5 -50.98 -18.34 -19.59
CA ASN A 5 -51.39 -17.42 -18.54
C ASN A 5 -50.88 -18.07 -17.22
N ASP A 6 -50.84 -17.30 -16.14
CA ASP A 6 -50.98 -17.73 -14.74
C ASP A 6 -49.90 -18.52 -13.99
N ALA A 7 -49.58 -17.90 -12.84
CA ALA A 7 -49.00 -18.41 -11.62
C ALA A 7 -49.55 -19.78 -11.16
N PHE A 8 -48.73 -20.55 -10.42
CA PHE A 8 -49.14 -21.00 -9.09
C PHE A 8 -47.97 -21.53 -8.24
N THR A 9 -47.97 -21.01 -7.02
CA THR A 9 -47.26 -21.40 -5.81
C THR A 9 -47.56 -22.85 -5.35
N THR A 10 -46.60 -23.46 -4.64
CA THR A 10 -46.79 -24.46 -3.55
C THR A 10 -47.03 -25.94 -3.86
N THR A 11 -46.04 -26.74 -3.39
CA THR A 11 -46.13 -27.89 -2.45
C THR A 11 -47.18 -28.98 -2.69
N ARG A 12 -46.73 -30.24 -2.83
CA ARG A 12 -47.01 -31.32 -1.85
C ARG A 12 -46.30 -32.65 -2.18
N ARG A 13 -45.74 -33.23 -1.12
CA ARG A 13 -45.21 -34.60 -0.97
C ARG A 13 -46.32 -35.65 -1.10
N GLY A 14 -45.94 -36.87 -1.49
CA GLY A 14 -46.67 -38.12 -1.25
C GLY A 14 -46.19 -39.23 -2.18
N ALA A 15 -45.19 -40.02 -1.77
CA ALA A 15 -45.35 -41.35 -1.16
C ALA A 15 -45.66 -42.46 -2.19
N LEU A 16 -44.63 -43.24 -2.57
CA LEU A 16 -44.26 -44.56 -2.04
C LEU A 16 -45.17 -45.71 -2.52
N LYS A 17 -44.58 -46.67 -3.26
CA LYS A 17 -44.93 -48.08 -3.09
C LYS A 17 -43.76 -49.01 -3.43
N THR A 18 -43.66 -50.02 -2.59
CA THR A 18 -42.55 -50.91 -2.24
C THR A 18 -42.63 -52.26 -2.96
N GLY A 19 -41.48 -52.92 -3.16
CA GLY A 19 -41.33 -54.37 -3.38
C GLY A 19 -39.98 -54.66 -4.05
N ALA A 20 -38.85 -54.96 -3.40
CA ALA A 20 -38.47 -56.02 -2.44
C ALA A 20 -38.04 -57.36 -3.11
N LEU A 21 -36.93 -57.93 -2.58
CA LEU A 21 -36.25 -59.22 -2.82
C LEU A 21 -35.17 -59.20 -3.94
N GLY A 22 -33.88 -59.50 -3.73
CA GLY A 22 -33.09 -59.94 -2.58
C GLY A 22 -31.95 -60.87 -3.03
N LEU A 23 -30.69 -60.54 -2.65
CA LEU A 23 -29.53 -61.42 -2.31
C LEU A 23 -29.02 -62.44 -3.36
N GLY A 24 -27.73 -62.60 -3.70
CA GLY A 24 -26.44 -62.08 -3.22
C GLY A 24 -25.28 -62.93 -3.78
N GLY A 25 -24.05 -62.37 -3.80
CA GLY A 25 -22.75 -63.05 -4.00
C GLY A 25 -22.44 -63.49 -5.43
N LEU A 26 -21.21 -63.61 -5.93
CA LEU A 26 -19.85 -63.53 -5.40
C LEU A 26 -18.93 -63.65 -6.64
N THR A 27 -17.77 -62.99 -6.63
CA THR A 27 -16.48 -63.28 -7.33
C THR A 27 -15.90 -62.06 -8.03
N GLY A 28 -14.65 -61.73 -7.68
CA GLY A 28 -13.93 -60.54 -8.11
C GLY A 28 -12.72 -60.82 -9.02
N ALA A 29 -12.16 -59.74 -9.57
CA ALA A 29 -10.77 -59.45 -9.96
C ALA A 29 -10.75 -57.99 -10.47
N LEU A 30 -10.07 -57.01 -9.85
CA LEU A 30 -8.64 -56.63 -10.03
C LEU A 30 -8.26 -56.46 -11.53
N ALA A 31 -7.73 -55.35 -12.06
CA ALA A 31 -7.15 -54.11 -11.51
C ALA A 31 -6.86 -53.05 -12.62
N LEU A 32 -6.37 -51.85 -12.18
CA LEU A 32 -5.56 -50.81 -12.88
C LEU A 32 -6.32 -49.80 -13.78
N SER A 33 -6.11 -48.48 -13.76
CA SER A 33 -5.03 -47.60 -13.24
C SER A 33 -5.39 -46.10 -13.45
N GLY A 34 -4.83 -45.20 -12.62
CA GLY A 34 -4.63 -43.76 -12.93
C GLY A 34 -5.60 -42.81 -12.22
N SER A 35 -5.35 -42.35 -11.01
CA SER A 35 -4.39 -41.28 -10.62
C SER A 35 -4.77 -39.90 -11.19
N GLY A 36 -5.42 -39.08 -10.37
CA GLY A 36 -5.66 -37.67 -10.69
C GLY A 36 -6.83 -37.03 -9.95
N VAL A 37 -6.99 -37.28 -8.64
CA VAL A 37 -7.70 -36.30 -7.80
C VAL A 37 -6.84 -35.06 -7.86
N ALA A 38 -7.34 -34.03 -8.56
CA ALA A 38 -6.75 -32.71 -8.57
C ALA A 38 -6.48 -32.32 -7.11
N ALA A 39 -5.20 -32.19 -6.77
CA ALA A 39 -4.77 -31.56 -5.55
C ALA A 39 -5.43 -30.19 -5.54
N ALA A 40 -6.46 -30.04 -4.70
CA ALA A 40 -6.86 -28.74 -4.23
C ALA A 40 -5.58 -28.15 -3.63
N ALA A 41 -5.01 -27.16 -4.34
CA ALA A 41 -3.87 -26.43 -3.85
C ALA A 41 -4.25 -25.94 -2.45
N GLU A 42 -3.56 -26.48 -1.44
CA GLU A 42 -3.59 -25.94 -0.10
C GLU A 42 -3.37 -24.42 -0.20
N PRO A 43 -4.12 -23.60 0.54
CA PRO A 43 -3.72 -22.21 0.70
C PRO A 43 -2.25 -22.21 1.12
N PRO A 44 -1.40 -21.34 0.54
CA PRO A 44 0.02 -21.30 0.91
C PRO A 44 0.06 -21.23 2.44
N SER A 45 0.75 -22.21 3.05
CA SER A 45 0.97 -22.26 4.48
C SER A 45 1.38 -20.86 4.90
N MET A 46 0.63 -20.26 5.82
CA MET A 46 0.90 -18.97 6.42
C MET A 46 2.35 -18.97 6.92
N ALA A 47 3.30 -18.59 6.08
CA ALA A 47 4.54 -17.99 6.52
C ALA A 47 4.05 -16.76 7.26
N THR A 48 4.16 -16.79 8.59
CA THR A 48 3.87 -15.67 9.48
C THR A 48 4.55 -14.44 8.89
N VAL A 49 3.78 -13.66 8.14
CA VAL A 49 4.16 -12.30 7.80
C VAL A 49 4.15 -11.63 9.15
N ALA A 50 5.34 -11.47 9.74
CA ALA A 50 5.46 -10.75 10.99
C ALA A 50 4.81 -9.40 10.74
N ALA A 51 3.73 -9.12 11.47
CA ALA A 51 3.08 -7.84 11.43
C ALA A 51 4.16 -6.77 11.64
N LEU A 52 3.87 -5.53 11.22
CA LEU A 52 4.58 -4.34 11.71
C LEU A 52 4.39 -4.13 13.23
N ALA A 53 4.22 -5.22 14.00
CA ALA A 53 4.11 -5.30 15.44
C ALA A 53 5.43 -4.85 16.05
N GLY A 54 5.57 -3.54 16.21
CA GLY A 54 6.74 -2.93 16.84
C GLY A 54 7.37 -1.77 16.09
N VAL A 55 6.71 -1.12 15.13
CA VAL A 55 7.12 0.26 14.81
C VAL A 55 6.80 1.10 16.04
N GLY A 56 7.76 1.18 16.96
CA GLY A 56 7.84 2.23 17.96
C GLY A 56 7.96 3.59 17.28
N SER A 57 8.29 4.64 18.04
CA SER A 57 8.72 5.90 17.41
C SER A 57 9.73 5.58 16.30
N GLY A 58 9.53 6.19 15.14
CA GLY A 58 10.41 6.05 14.00
C GLY A 58 10.91 7.43 13.61
N ASP A 59 12.14 7.48 13.11
CA ASP A 59 12.73 8.69 12.57
C ASP A 59 12.49 8.70 11.07
N TYR A 60 12.21 9.88 10.52
CA TYR A 60 11.90 10.06 9.12
C TYR A 60 12.90 11.00 8.48
N PHE A 61 13.39 10.63 7.31
CA PHE A 61 14.38 11.40 6.58
C PHE A 61 13.92 11.59 5.15
N LEU A 62 14.11 12.80 4.62
CA LEU A 62 13.77 13.14 3.24
C LEU A 62 15.00 13.59 2.47
N GLN A 63 15.30 12.89 1.39
CA GLN A 63 16.25 13.33 0.37
C GLN A 63 15.53 14.07 -0.75
N LEU A 64 16.05 15.23 -1.15
CA LEU A 64 15.60 15.99 -2.31
C LEU A 64 16.81 16.54 -3.05
N ASP A 65 17.25 15.95 -4.15
CA ASP A 65 18.46 16.42 -4.82
C ASP A 65 18.16 17.65 -5.72
N PRO A 66 18.87 18.80 -5.62
CA PRO A 66 20.12 19.09 -4.89
C PRO A 66 19.95 19.88 -3.57
N ILE A 67 18.80 19.77 -2.92
CA ILE A 67 18.51 20.39 -1.61
C ILE A 67 19.15 19.56 -0.51
N LEU A 68 20.04 20.20 0.25
CA LEU A 68 20.77 19.56 1.34
C LEU A 68 20.15 20.00 2.68
N GLY A 69 19.79 19.02 3.50
CA GLY A 69 19.35 19.25 4.88
C GLY A 69 20.50 19.15 5.87
N ASP A 70 20.13 19.09 7.14
CA ASP A 70 21.06 19.16 8.27
C ASP A 70 21.22 17.83 9.03
N SER A 71 20.61 16.75 8.52
CA SER A 71 20.68 15.45 9.19
C SER A 71 22.12 14.98 9.34
N VAL A 72 22.46 14.60 10.57
CA VAL A 72 23.76 14.06 10.97
C VAL A 72 23.75 12.54 11.10
N ASP A 73 22.62 11.91 10.80
CA ASP A 73 22.50 10.45 10.81
C ASP A 73 23.51 9.80 9.84
N ASP A 74 24.12 8.69 10.26
CA ASP A 74 25.20 8.06 9.50
C ASP A 74 24.74 7.53 8.14
N GLU A 75 23.51 7.02 8.04
CA GLU A 75 22.94 6.48 6.81
C GLU A 75 22.17 7.53 5.98
N HIS A 76 21.76 8.63 6.61
CA HIS A 76 20.97 9.71 5.98
C HIS A 76 21.67 11.09 6.04
N ARG A 77 23.01 11.12 5.95
CA ARG A 77 23.78 12.37 6.03
C ARG A 77 23.30 13.41 5.03
N ARG A 78 23.05 14.63 5.50
CA ARG A 78 22.57 15.79 4.72
C ARG A 78 21.17 15.62 4.14
N TRP A 79 20.40 14.67 4.63
CA TRP A 79 18.97 14.61 4.36
C TRP A 79 18.24 15.61 5.26
N ILE A 80 16.97 15.84 4.98
CA ILE A 80 16.10 16.67 5.81
C ILE A 80 15.50 15.77 6.88
N ASP A 81 15.65 16.13 8.15
CA ASP A 81 14.97 15.46 9.26
C ASP A 81 13.49 15.85 9.23
N VAL A 82 12.62 14.85 9.06
CA VAL A 82 11.18 15.02 8.92
C VAL A 82 10.51 14.74 10.26
N MET A 83 9.80 15.73 10.78
CA MET A 83 9.04 15.62 12.03
C MET A 83 7.71 14.88 11.81
N SER A 84 7.05 15.15 10.68
CA SER A 84 5.81 14.47 10.31
C SER A 84 5.58 14.55 8.81
N PHE A 85 4.80 13.60 8.28
CA PHE A 85 4.36 13.64 6.90
C PHE A 85 2.94 13.05 6.76
N SER A 86 2.27 13.42 5.68
CA SER A 86 0.99 12.84 5.27
C SER A 86 0.85 12.84 3.76
N TRP A 87 0.25 11.78 3.23
CA TRP A 87 -0.17 11.67 1.83
C TRP A 87 -1.35 10.72 1.77
N GLY A 88 -2.03 10.67 0.63
CA GLY A 88 -3.15 9.76 0.46
C GLY A 88 -3.56 9.63 -0.99
N ALA A 89 -4.33 8.59 -1.28
CA ALA A 89 -4.95 8.38 -2.58
C ALA A 89 -6.43 8.05 -2.37
N SER A 90 -7.26 8.49 -3.30
CA SER A 90 -8.70 8.22 -3.30
C SER A 90 -9.16 7.81 -4.69
N ASN A 91 -10.15 6.91 -4.75
CA ASN A 91 -10.87 6.59 -5.97
C ASN A 91 -12.36 6.86 -5.72
N ALA A 92 -12.96 7.70 -6.56
CA ALA A 92 -14.37 8.06 -6.47
C ALA A 92 -15.29 7.02 -7.17
N SER A 93 -14.99 5.73 -7.03
CA SER A 93 -15.84 4.68 -7.60
C SER A 93 -17.15 4.63 -6.81
N SER A 94 -18.26 4.96 -7.47
CA SER A 94 -19.59 4.76 -6.93
C SER A 94 -20.11 3.38 -7.34
N VAL A 95 -20.72 2.68 -6.38
CA VAL A 95 -21.47 1.44 -6.63
C VAL A 95 -22.95 1.80 -6.64
N SER A 96 -23.55 1.93 -7.82
CA SER A 96 -25.00 2.13 -7.96
C SER A 96 -25.53 1.23 -9.06
N GLY A 97 -26.47 0.34 -8.74
CA GLY A 97 -27.28 -0.45 -9.68
C GLY A 97 -26.49 -1.25 -10.74
N SER A 98 -26.27 -2.54 -10.48
CA SER A 98 -25.71 -3.56 -11.41
C SER A 98 -24.42 -3.25 -12.19
N GLY A 99 -23.75 -2.12 -11.98
CA GLY A 99 -22.54 -1.74 -12.68
C GLY A 99 -21.57 -0.93 -11.84
N TRP A 100 -20.27 -1.12 -12.08
CA TRP A 100 -19.20 -0.32 -11.49
C TRP A 100 -18.81 0.78 -12.47
N SER A 101 -18.93 2.05 -12.07
CA SER A 101 -18.43 3.17 -12.85
C SER A 101 -16.97 3.42 -12.48
N ALA A 102 -16.06 3.22 -13.43
CA ALA A 102 -14.65 3.47 -13.24
C ALA A 102 -14.40 4.99 -13.14
N SER A 103 -14.03 5.47 -11.95
CA SER A 103 -13.55 6.85 -11.77
C SER A 103 -12.02 6.89 -11.80
N LYS A 104 -11.43 8.00 -12.26
CA LYS A 104 -9.98 8.20 -12.19
C LYS A 104 -9.55 8.34 -10.73
N SER A 105 -8.62 7.49 -10.29
CA SER A 105 -7.98 7.63 -8.98
C SER A 105 -7.23 8.97 -8.91
N THR A 106 -7.37 9.66 -7.79
CA THR A 106 -6.64 10.90 -7.48
C THR A 106 -5.65 10.63 -6.36
N ILE A 107 -4.44 11.17 -6.47
CA ILE A 107 -3.44 11.12 -5.42
C ILE A 107 -3.20 12.53 -4.88
N SER A 108 -3.17 12.65 -3.56
CA SER A 108 -2.80 13.87 -2.86
C SER A 108 -1.28 14.00 -2.82
N GLY A 109 -0.78 15.25 -2.87
CA GLY A 109 0.64 15.53 -2.66
C GLY A 109 1.10 15.10 -1.27
N LEU A 110 2.42 14.90 -1.13
CA LEU A 110 3.05 14.58 0.15
C LEU A 110 3.27 15.87 0.92
N SER A 111 2.59 16.05 2.05
CA SER A 111 2.77 17.19 2.95
C SER A 111 3.70 16.81 4.09
N LEU A 112 4.71 17.61 4.37
CA LEU A 112 5.74 17.35 5.36
C LEU A 112 5.92 18.54 6.30
N MET A 113 6.36 18.24 7.53
CA MET A 113 6.91 19.21 8.47
C MET A 113 8.34 18.84 8.83
N ALA A 114 9.22 19.82 8.85
CA ALA A 114 10.63 19.70 9.25
C ALA A 114 11.04 20.90 10.12
N GLU A 115 12.14 20.77 10.86
CA GLU A 115 12.75 21.93 11.53
C GLU A 115 13.34 22.89 10.48
N THR A 116 13.29 24.19 10.76
CA THR A 116 13.88 25.19 9.86
C THR A 116 15.40 25.06 9.87
N GLY A 117 16.01 24.98 8.68
CA GLY A 117 17.44 24.71 8.53
C GLY A 117 18.00 25.09 7.16
N SER A 118 19.10 24.45 6.77
CA SER A 118 19.81 24.72 5.51
C SER A 118 18.98 24.44 4.26
N ALA A 119 18.01 23.51 4.35
CA ALA A 119 17.11 23.19 3.25
C ALA A 119 16.06 24.28 2.99
N SER A 120 15.69 25.05 4.02
CA SER A 120 14.58 26.01 4.02
C SER A 120 14.65 27.04 2.89
N PRO A 121 15.78 27.75 2.67
CA PRO A 121 15.86 28.74 1.59
C PRO A 121 15.74 28.11 0.19
N GLN A 122 16.23 26.87 0.03
CA GLN A 122 16.13 26.16 -1.24
C GLN A 122 14.69 25.67 -1.49
N LEU A 123 14.00 25.16 -0.48
CA LEU A 123 12.58 24.78 -0.56
C LEU A 123 11.71 25.99 -0.92
N PHE A 124 11.93 27.12 -0.26
CA PHE A 124 11.29 28.39 -0.61
C PHE A 124 11.56 28.77 -2.07
N LEU A 125 12.82 28.74 -2.50
CA LEU A 125 13.19 29.10 -3.87
C LEU A 125 12.55 28.16 -4.91
N ARG A 126 12.49 26.84 -4.64
CA ARG A 126 11.82 25.87 -5.52
C ARG A 126 10.32 26.10 -5.64
N THR A 127 9.69 26.54 -4.55
CA THR A 127 8.28 26.95 -4.57
C THR A 127 8.07 28.15 -5.47
N MET A 128 8.93 29.18 -5.34
CA MET A 128 8.79 30.44 -6.08
C MET A 128 9.12 30.30 -7.57
N ASN A 129 10.08 29.46 -7.93
CA ASN A 129 10.52 29.31 -9.32
C ASN A 129 9.84 28.14 -10.07
N GLY A 130 9.09 27.28 -9.37
CA GLY A 130 8.41 26.12 -9.95
C GLY A 130 9.35 25.06 -10.56
N LYS A 131 10.66 25.13 -10.30
CA LYS A 131 11.64 24.20 -10.87
C LYS A 131 11.51 22.83 -10.21
N ARG A 132 11.33 21.82 -11.06
CA ARG A 132 11.17 20.42 -10.66
C ARG A 132 12.53 19.81 -10.25
N LEU A 133 12.47 18.87 -9.34
CA LEU A 133 13.56 18.01 -8.87
C LEU A 133 13.39 16.65 -9.55
N ALA A 134 14.49 15.99 -9.91
CA ALA A 134 14.41 14.71 -10.60
C ALA A 134 13.82 13.61 -9.71
N THR A 135 14.25 13.58 -8.44
CA THR A 135 13.91 12.55 -7.47
C THR A 135 13.68 13.15 -6.08
N GLY A 136 12.91 12.43 -5.28
CA GLY A 136 12.81 12.64 -3.83
C GLY A 136 12.60 11.30 -3.15
N VAL A 137 13.19 11.08 -1.98
CA VAL A 137 13.08 9.81 -1.25
C VAL A 137 12.77 10.10 0.21
N LEU A 138 11.60 9.68 0.68
CA LEU A 138 11.26 9.69 2.09
C LEU A 138 11.50 8.29 2.66
N GLN A 139 12.28 8.18 3.73
CA GLN A 139 12.53 6.93 4.44
C GLN A 139 12.08 7.03 5.89
N GLY A 140 11.48 5.96 6.39
CA GLY A 140 11.18 5.76 7.81
C GLY A 140 12.04 4.63 8.36
N VAL A 141 12.74 4.90 9.46
CA VAL A 141 13.57 3.93 10.17
C VAL A 141 13.09 3.76 11.60
N THR A 142 13.19 2.53 12.11
CA THR A 142 12.86 2.26 13.51
C THR A 142 13.84 2.98 14.43
N SER A 143 13.35 3.59 15.51
CA SER A 143 14.24 4.10 16.57
C SER A 143 14.79 2.95 17.42
N GLY A 144 16.01 3.10 17.95
CA GLY A 144 16.68 2.10 18.80
C GLY A 144 18.12 1.79 18.35
N GLU A 145 18.77 0.83 19.01
CA GLU A 145 20.16 0.44 18.71
C GLU A 145 20.30 -0.23 17.34
N ALA A 146 19.28 -0.97 16.91
CA ALA A 146 19.21 -1.59 15.58
C ALA A 146 18.20 -0.82 14.72
N ARG A 147 18.65 0.28 14.12
CA ARG A 147 17.82 1.07 13.19
C ARG A 147 17.63 0.27 11.91
N THR A 148 16.38 0.02 11.55
CA THR A 148 16.04 -0.69 10.32
C THR A 148 15.02 0.12 9.54
N LYS A 149 15.24 0.24 8.24
CA LYS A 149 14.26 0.84 7.34
C LYS A 149 13.01 -0.02 7.31
N PHE A 150 11.84 0.59 7.57
CA PHE A 150 10.53 -0.07 7.49
C PHE A 150 9.63 0.54 6.41
N LEU A 151 9.92 1.77 5.98
CA LEU A 151 9.15 2.53 5.01
C LEU A 151 10.08 3.24 4.03
N GLU A 152 9.72 3.23 2.75
CA GLU A 152 10.33 4.09 1.73
C GLU A 152 9.29 4.56 0.71
N ILE A 153 9.30 5.86 0.43
CA ILE A 153 8.51 6.49 -0.62
C ILE A 153 9.48 7.16 -1.59
N GLU A 154 9.66 6.55 -2.76
CA GLU A 154 10.43 7.15 -3.85
C GLU A 154 9.49 7.95 -4.76
N LEU A 155 9.86 9.19 -5.03
CA LEU A 155 9.15 10.13 -5.87
C LEU A 155 10.02 10.48 -7.08
N ARG A 156 9.41 10.60 -8.27
CA ARG A 156 10.08 11.11 -9.47
C ARG A 156 9.35 12.30 -10.06
N ASP A 157 10.14 13.19 -10.62
CA ASP A 157 9.69 14.45 -11.22
C ASP A 157 8.86 15.25 -10.20
N VAL A 158 9.56 15.73 -9.18
CA VAL A 158 8.99 16.30 -7.95
C VAL A 158 8.95 17.82 -8.04
N ALA A 159 7.86 18.44 -7.59
CA ALA A 159 7.74 19.88 -7.46
C ALA A 159 7.37 20.25 -6.02
N VAL A 160 8.02 21.28 -5.47
CA VAL A 160 7.58 21.90 -4.23
C VAL A 160 6.42 22.85 -4.57
N THR A 161 5.24 22.56 -4.02
CA THR A 161 3.98 23.23 -4.37
C THR A 161 3.55 24.29 -3.36
N SER A 162 4.04 24.17 -2.14
CA SER A 162 3.78 25.11 -1.05
C SER A 162 4.97 25.09 -0.10
N TYR A 163 5.21 26.22 0.55
CA TYR A 163 6.18 26.36 1.62
C TYR A 163 5.66 27.41 2.60
N GLN A 164 5.70 27.09 3.89
CA GLN A 164 5.31 27.98 4.97
C GLN A 164 6.21 27.73 6.17
N THR A 165 6.78 28.79 6.72
CA THR A 165 7.55 28.73 7.96
C THR A 165 6.70 29.29 9.10
N SER A 166 6.79 28.69 10.29
CA SER A 166 6.06 29.11 11.47
C SER A 166 6.91 28.97 12.72
N ALA A 167 6.79 29.94 13.62
CA ALA A 167 7.42 29.93 14.94
C ALA A 167 6.46 30.58 15.93
N SER A 168 6.51 30.15 17.18
CA SER A 168 5.72 30.73 18.27
C SER A 168 6.61 31.08 19.46
N GLU A 169 6.27 32.16 20.16
CA GLU A 169 6.98 32.57 21.36
C GLU A 169 6.82 31.50 22.44
N GLY A 170 7.94 30.97 22.96
CA GLY A 170 7.95 29.85 23.89
C GLY A 170 7.70 28.45 23.28
N GLY A 171 7.55 28.34 21.95
CA GLY A 171 7.15 27.11 21.25
C GLY A 171 8.27 26.27 20.63
N GLY A 172 9.53 26.48 21.01
CA GLY A 172 10.67 25.77 20.45
C GLY A 172 11.21 26.39 19.15
N SER A 173 12.03 25.62 18.42
CA SER A 173 12.63 26.05 17.15
C SER A 173 11.57 26.32 16.07
N PRO A 174 11.82 27.24 15.13
CA PRO A 174 10.96 27.44 13.96
C PRO A 174 10.80 26.16 13.14
N THR A 175 9.61 25.93 12.59
CA THR A 175 9.29 24.76 11.77
C THR A 175 8.79 25.17 10.39
N ASP A 176 9.15 24.35 9.40
CA ASP A 176 8.75 24.51 8.01
C ASP A 176 7.74 23.43 7.62
N SER A 177 6.64 23.87 7.03
CA SER A 177 5.60 23.03 6.42
C SER A 177 5.63 23.21 4.90
N PHE A 178 5.73 22.12 4.15
CA PHE A 178 5.79 22.16 2.69
C PHE A 178 5.13 20.94 2.05
N SER A 179 4.62 21.10 0.82
CA SER A 179 3.96 20.02 0.08
C SER A 179 4.69 19.72 -1.23
N LEU A 180 4.83 18.43 -1.54
CA LEU A 180 5.44 17.91 -2.76
C LEU A 180 4.38 17.30 -3.68
N ALA A 181 4.39 17.72 -4.94
CA ALA A 181 3.71 17.02 -6.02
C ALA A 181 4.73 16.22 -6.85
N PHE A 182 4.30 15.12 -7.45
CA PHE A 182 5.19 14.19 -8.16
C PHE A 182 4.47 13.54 -9.34
N ALA A 183 5.23 13.06 -10.33
CA ALA A 183 4.65 12.34 -11.46
C ALA A 183 4.57 10.83 -11.22
N ILE A 184 5.52 10.28 -10.47
CA ILE A 184 5.60 8.85 -10.16
C ILE A 184 5.87 8.71 -8.67
N ILE A 185 5.19 7.76 -8.05
CA ILE A 185 5.42 7.33 -6.66
C ILE A 185 5.67 5.83 -6.66
N LYS A 186 6.67 5.38 -5.90
CA LYS A 186 6.87 4.00 -5.51
C LYS A 186 6.82 3.94 -3.99
N TYR A 187 5.89 3.15 -3.48
CA TYR A 187 5.64 2.97 -2.06
C TYR A 187 6.10 1.58 -1.65
N SER A 188 7.05 1.50 -0.70
CA SER A 188 7.66 0.24 -0.27
C SER A 188 7.59 0.10 1.25
N ILE A 189 7.19 -1.08 1.71
CA ILE A 189 7.24 -1.51 3.11
C ILE A 189 8.27 -2.63 3.22
N PHE A 190 9.17 -2.48 4.18
CA PHE A 190 10.19 -3.46 4.50
C PHE A 190 9.72 -4.19 5.75
N LEU A 191 9.31 -5.44 5.59
CA LEU A 191 8.89 -6.27 6.70
C LEU A 191 10.13 -6.71 7.48
N GLN A 192 10.01 -6.81 8.80
CA GLN A 192 11.03 -7.48 9.60
C GLN A 192 10.75 -8.99 9.61
N SER A 193 11.80 -9.80 9.55
CA SER A 193 11.66 -11.24 9.77
C SER A 193 11.25 -11.52 11.22
N ALA A 194 10.42 -12.54 11.44
CA ALA A 194 10.02 -13.02 12.77
C ALA A 194 11.22 -13.42 13.67
N THR A 195 12.40 -13.61 13.08
CA THR A 195 13.66 -13.94 13.75
C THR A 195 14.62 -12.76 13.94
N GLY A 196 14.21 -11.52 13.64
CA GLY A 196 15.02 -10.32 13.88
C GLY A 196 16.03 -9.99 12.77
N GLY A 197 15.58 -9.88 11.52
CA GLY A 197 16.40 -9.50 10.36
C GLY A 197 15.61 -8.78 9.27
N VAL A 198 16.27 -8.37 8.19
CA VAL A 198 15.62 -7.74 7.02
C VAL A 198 14.72 -8.77 6.35
N GLY A 199 13.40 -8.57 6.42
CA GLY A 199 12.40 -9.45 5.83
C GLY A 199 12.06 -9.04 4.39
N GLU A 200 10.90 -9.50 3.93
CA GLU A 200 10.40 -9.26 2.58
C GLU A 200 10.10 -7.77 2.34
N THR A 201 10.39 -7.28 1.13
CA THR A 201 9.98 -5.93 0.69
C THR A 201 8.75 -6.04 -0.18
N ILE A 202 7.67 -5.37 0.24
CA ILE A 202 6.43 -5.27 -0.54
C ILE A 202 6.38 -3.85 -1.11
N SER A 203 6.27 -3.73 -2.43
CA SER A 203 6.26 -2.43 -3.11
C SER A 203 5.15 -2.33 -4.15
N ALA A 204 4.66 -1.12 -4.35
CA ALA A 204 3.76 -0.77 -5.45
C ALA A 204 4.19 0.57 -6.07
N THR A 205 4.10 0.66 -7.39
CA THR A 205 4.44 1.87 -8.15
C THR A 205 3.21 2.39 -8.88
N TRP A 206 3.05 3.72 -8.90
CA TRP A 206 2.02 4.39 -9.65
C TRP A 206 2.58 5.60 -10.42
N ASN A 207 2.23 5.68 -11.70
CA ASN A 207 2.49 6.85 -12.54
C ASN A 207 1.21 7.67 -12.65
N VAL A 208 1.22 8.86 -12.04
CA VAL A 208 0.11 9.81 -11.97
C VAL A 208 -0.22 10.35 -13.36
N ARG A 209 0.80 10.57 -14.20
CA ARG A 209 0.65 11.14 -15.54
C ARG A 209 -0.06 10.18 -16.49
N THR A 210 0.28 8.90 -16.43
CA THR A 210 -0.30 7.86 -17.31
C THR A 210 -1.47 7.12 -16.67
N SER A 211 -1.69 7.29 -15.36
CA SER A 211 -2.68 6.53 -14.58
C SER A 211 -2.47 5.01 -14.68
N THR A 212 -1.21 4.57 -14.58
CA THR A 212 -0.81 3.16 -14.66
C THR A 212 0.08 2.78 -13.48
N GLY A 213 0.02 1.54 -13.01
CA GLY A 213 0.87 1.05 -11.92
C GLY A 213 1.23 -0.43 -12.04
N GLY A 214 2.07 -0.88 -11.11
CA GLY A 214 2.59 -2.25 -11.00
C GLY A 214 3.37 -2.47 -9.71
#